data_AF-A0A6G6UXU5-F1
#
_entry.id   AF-A0A6G6UXU5-F1
#
_cell.length_a   1.000
_cell.length_b   1.000
_cell.length_c   1.000
_cell.angle_alpha   90.00
_cell.angle_beta   90.00
_cell.angle_gamma   90.00
#
_symmetry.space_group_name_H-M   'P 1'
#
loop_
_entity.id
_entity.type
_entity.pdbx_description
1 polymer ?
#
loop_
_entity_poly.entity_id
_entity_poly.type
_entity_poly.pdbx_seq_one_letter_code
_entity_poly.pdbx_strand_id
1 'polypeptide(L)'
;MKTLALTTAALALASLAGAALAADATNNATGAAMEKCYGVAMAGKNDCKAGAGTSCAGSAKKDYDGMHWKNVPAGTCTSIKTPNGMGSLSPIKS
;
A
#
# COMPACT_ATOMS: atom_id res chain seq x y z
N MET A 1 -55.98 16.01 26.25
CA MET A 1 -54.70 16.00 25.51
C MET A 1 -53.62 15.64 26.52
N LYS A 2 -53.01 14.45 26.41
CA LYS A 2 -52.04 13.93 27.38
C LYS A 2 -50.64 14.02 26.78
N THR A 3 -49.82 14.81 27.43
CA THR A 3 -48.37 14.96 27.25
C THR A 3 -47.65 13.68 27.67
N LEU A 4 -46.83 13.12 26.78
CA LEU A 4 -45.76 12.18 27.13
C LEU A 4 -44.54 12.52 26.27
N ALA A 5 -43.62 13.28 26.87
CA ALA A 5 -42.20 13.33 26.49
C ALA A 5 -41.47 12.11 27.10
N LEU A 6 -40.19 11.93 26.75
CA LEU A 6 -39.27 10.81 27.08
C LEU A 6 -39.35 9.68 26.02
N THR A 7 -38.29 9.22 25.36
CA THR A 7 -36.93 8.95 25.84
C THR A 7 -35.91 8.94 24.70
N THR A 8 -34.71 9.43 25.02
CA THR A 8 -33.43 9.31 24.30
C THR A 8 -33.05 7.87 23.94
N ALA A 9 -32.67 7.63 22.69
CA ALA A 9 -31.87 6.46 22.30
C ALA A 9 -30.70 6.93 21.42
N ALA A 10 -29.58 7.23 22.06
CA ALA A 10 -28.32 7.48 21.39
C ALA A 10 -27.74 6.14 20.90
N LEU A 11 -27.83 5.88 19.60
CA LEU A 11 -27.17 4.75 18.96
C LEU A 11 -25.75 5.15 18.56
N ALA A 12 -24.82 4.99 19.50
CA ALA A 12 -23.39 5.05 19.21
C ALA A 12 -22.93 3.72 18.60
N LEU A 13 -22.80 3.67 17.28
CA LEU A 13 -22.17 2.57 16.56
C LEU A 13 -20.69 2.91 16.34
N ALA A 14 -19.87 2.65 17.37
CA ALA A 14 -18.42 2.58 17.22
C ALA A 14 -18.06 1.17 16.71
N SER A 15 -17.80 1.03 15.41
CA SER A 15 -17.17 -0.18 14.87
C SER A 15 -15.73 0.16 14.47
N LEU A 16 -14.79 -0.27 15.32
CA LEU A 16 -13.36 -0.31 15.00
C LEU A 16 -13.14 -1.39 13.95
N ALA A 17 -13.00 -1.01 12.68
CA ALA A 17 -12.47 -1.90 11.66
C ALA A 17 -10.94 -1.96 11.81
N GLY A 18 -10.45 -3.06 12.38
CA GLY A 18 -9.04 -3.32 12.60
C GLY A 18 -8.24 -3.29 11.30
N ALA A 19 -7.15 -2.52 11.31
CA ALA A 19 -6.15 -2.58 10.25
C ALA A 19 -5.36 -3.89 10.41
N ALA A 20 -5.65 -4.87 9.56
CA ALA A 20 -4.78 -6.01 9.37
C ALA A 20 -3.49 -5.53 8.68
N LEU A 21 -2.44 -5.25 9.47
CA LEU A 21 -1.09 -5.13 8.94
C LEU A 21 -0.59 -6.54 8.61
N ALA A 22 -0.71 -6.93 7.35
CA ALA A 22 0.03 -8.05 6.80
C ALA A 22 1.53 -7.69 6.77
N ALA A 23 2.24 -8.00 7.84
CA ALA A 23 3.69 -8.01 7.89
C ALA A 23 4.20 -9.19 7.05
N ASP A 24 4.27 -9.01 5.73
CA ASP A 24 4.87 -9.97 4.80
C ASP A 24 6.37 -9.69 4.73
N ALA A 25 7.07 -10.03 5.81
CA ALA A 25 8.53 -9.98 5.93
C ALA A 25 9.05 -11.41 6.04
N THR A 26 9.32 -12.06 4.91
CA THR A 26 10.37 -13.09 4.77
C THR A 26 10.41 -13.61 3.34
N ASN A 27 11.53 -13.38 2.65
CA ASN A 27 12.02 -14.30 1.62
C ASN A 27 13.55 -14.18 1.57
N ASN A 28 14.21 -15.06 2.35
CA ASN A 28 15.61 -15.39 2.19
C ASN A 28 15.78 -16.15 0.86
N ALA A 29 16.36 -15.50 -0.14
CA ALA A 29 16.93 -16.17 -1.30
C ALA A 29 18.32 -15.57 -1.53
N THR A 30 19.30 -16.43 -1.81
CA THR A 30 20.74 -16.15 -2.04
C THR A 30 20.97 -15.33 -3.33
N GLY A 31 20.32 -14.18 -3.44
CA GLY A 31 20.56 -13.09 -4.36
C GLY A 31 20.57 -11.80 -3.54
N ALA A 32 21.02 -10.67 -4.10
CA ALA A 32 20.97 -9.39 -3.40
C ALA A 32 19.59 -9.22 -2.74
N ALA A 33 19.54 -8.96 -1.43
CA ALA A 33 18.28 -8.75 -0.73
C ALA A 33 17.50 -7.67 -1.49
N MET A 34 16.24 -7.94 -1.82
CA MET A 34 15.39 -6.99 -2.54
C MET A 34 14.33 -6.45 -1.59
N GLU A 35 13.94 -5.20 -1.79
CA GLU A 35 12.87 -4.55 -1.04
C GLU A 35 11.79 -4.01 -1.99
N LYS A 36 10.56 -3.96 -1.49
CA LYS A 36 9.44 -3.35 -2.20
C LYS A 36 9.61 -1.84 -2.13
N CYS A 37 9.65 -1.19 -3.29
CA CYS A 37 9.76 0.25 -3.37
C CYS A 37 8.58 0.86 -4.14
N TYR A 38 7.80 1.68 -3.47
CA TYR A 38 6.61 2.34 -3.97
C TYR A 38 6.95 3.66 -4.64
N GLY A 39 6.18 4.03 -5.66
CA GLY A 39 6.35 5.31 -6.35
C GLY A 39 7.57 5.39 -7.28
N VAL A 40 8.28 4.28 -7.53
CA VAL A 40 9.47 4.27 -8.42
C VAL A 40 9.24 3.58 -9.76
N ALA A 41 8.16 2.82 -9.90
CA ALA A 41 7.84 2.12 -11.13
C ALA A 41 7.26 3.09 -12.18
N MET A 42 7.67 2.95 -13.44
CA MET A 42 6.97 3.55 -14.57
C MET A 42 5.67 2.79 -14.87
N ALA A 43 4.79 3.40 -15.66
CA ALA A 43 3.59 2.78 -16.17
C ALA A 43 3.92 1.44 -16.84
N GLY A 44 3.16 0.40 -16.50
CA GLY A 44 3.36 -0.95 -17.01
C GLY A 44 4.63 -1.68 -16.54
N LYS A 45 5.43 -1.09 -15.62
CA LYS A 45 6.74 -1.64 -15.20
C LYS A 45 6.85 -1.88 -13.69
N ASN A 46 5.73 -2.08 -13.01
CA ASN A 46 5.67 -2.40 -11.59
C ASN A 46 5.66 -3.92 -11.35
N ASP A 47 6.21 -4.35 -10.21
CA ASP A 47 6.37 -5.76 -9.82
C ASP A 47 5.37 -6.20 -8.73
N CYS A 48 4.40 -5.32 -8.39
CA CYS A 48 3.35 -5.48 -7.37
C CYS A 48 2.97 -6.94 -7.06
N LYS A 49 2.75 -7.27 -5.77
CA LYS A 49 2.61 -8.61 -5.14
C LYS A 49 1.61 -9.51 -5.87
N ALA A 50 2.02 -9.94 -7.04
CA ALA A 50 1.31 -10.85 -7.86
C ALA A 50 2.26 -12.04 -7.99
N GLY A 51 2.01 -13.10 -7.21
CA GLY A 51 2.68 -14.38 -7.42
C GLY A 51 2.55 -14.81 -8.89
N ALA A 52 3.37 -15.78 -9.31
CA ALA A 52 3.31 -16.31 -10.66
C ALA A 52 1.84 -16.62 -11.07
N GLY A 53 1.36 -15.97 -12.13
CA GLY A 53 -0.02 -16.11 -12.62
C GLY A 53 -1.06 -15.10 -12.11
N THR A 54 -0.66 -14.06 -11.39
CA THR A 54 -1.60 -13.00 -10.94
C THR A 54 -1.32 -11.64 -11.60
N SER A 55 -2.31 -10.76 -11.62
CA SER A 55 -2.42 -9.67 -12.62
C SER A 55 -1.90 -8.29 -12.20
N CYS A 56 -1.09 -8.19 -11.12
CA CYS A 56 -0.63 -6.88 -10.64
C CYS A 56 0.68 -6.41 -11.33
N ALA A 57 1.52 -7.33 -11.80
CA ALA A 57 2.72 -6.94 -12.55
C ALA A 57 2.31 -6.24 -13.86
N GLY A 58 2.90 -5.07 -14.13
CA GLY A 58 2.59 -4.27 -15.31
C GLY A 58 1.21 -3.63 -15.34
N SER A 59 0.48 -3.57 -14.22
CA SER A 59 -0.84 -2.95 -14.15
C SER A 59 -0.82 -1.44 -13.89
N ALA A 60 0.33 -0.87 -13.47
CA ALA A 60 0.47 0.55 -13.18
C ALA A 60 0.08 1.38 -14.41
N LYS A 61 -0.90 2.27 -14.25
CA LYS A 61 -1.43 3.10 -15.34
C LYS A 61 -0.67 4.40 -15.53
N LYS A 62 0.02 4.86 -14.49
CA LYS A 62 0.80 6.09 -14.48
C LYS A 62 2.21 5.82 -13.98
N ASP A 63 3.14 6.65 -14.41
CA ASP A 63 4.49 6.65 -13.87
C ASP A 63 4.47 7.08 -12.41
N TYR A 64 5.35 6.45 -11.63
CA TYR A 64 5.62 6.77 -10.23
C TYR A 64 4.35 6.73 -9.36
N ASP A 65 3.51 5.74 -9.64
CA ASP A 65 2.29 5.51 -8.87
C ASP A 65 2.64 5.06 -7.44
N GLY A 66 2.22 5.85 -6.45
CA GLY A 66 2.49 5.61 -5.04
C GLY A 66 1.89 4.31 -4.45
N MET A 67 0.90 3.73 -5.12
CA MET A 67 0.27 2.46 -4.72
C MET A 67 0.94 1.24 -5.37
N HIS A 68 1.67 1.45 -6.47
CA HIS A 68 2.40 0.39 -7.16
C HIS A 68 3.87 0.39 -6.73
N TRP A 69 4.44 -0.81 -6.64
CA TRP A 69 5.83 -0.98 -6.23
C TRP A 69 6.65 -1.75 -7.25
N LYS A 70 7.96 -1.56 -7.17
CA LYS A 70 8.99 -2.31 -7.89
C LYS A 70 9.94 -2.95 -6.88
N ASN A 71 10.46 -4.14 -7.19
CA ASN A 71 11.54 -4.71 -6.40
C ASN A 71 12.85 -4.00 -6.75
N VAL A 72 13.51 -3.45 -5.73
CA VAL A 72 14.81 -2.79 -5.86
C VAL A 72 15.80 -3.43 -4.88
N PRO A 73 17.12 -3.28 -5.08
CA PRO A 73 18.09 -3.72 -4.09
C PRO A 73 17.79 -3.10 -2.72
N ALA A 74 17.86 -3.91 -1.67
CA ALA A 74 17.57 -3.48 -0.31
C ALA A 74 18.46 -2.29 0.09
N GLY A 75 17.86 -1.33 0.79
CA GLY A 75 18.51 -0.08 1.20
C GLY A 75 18.60 0.99 0.11
N THR A 76 18.12 0.74 -1.11
CA THR A 76 18.18 1.75 -2.20
C THR A 76 16.90 2.53 -2.39
N CYS A 77 15.75 2.02 -1.93
CA CYS A 77 14.43 2.56 -2.26
C CYS A 77 14.30 4.06 -1.95
N THR A 78 14.67 4.47 -0.73
CA THR A 78 14.55 5.86 -0.27
C THR A 78 15.56 6.80 -0.94
N SER A 79 16.57 6.24 -1.61
CA SER A 79 17.57 6.99 -2.39
C SER A 79 17.15 7.19 -3.85
N ILE A 80 16.13 6.46 -4.32
CA ILE A 80 15.63 6.60 -5.69
C ILE A 80 14.79 7.87 -5.78
N LYS A 81 15.27 8.84 -6.54
CA LYS A 81 14.54 10.08 -6.83
C LYS A 81 13.73 9.95 -8.11
N THR A 82 12.47 10.35 -8.03
CA THR A 82 11.55 10.40 -9.15
C THR A 82 10.98 11.82 -9.30
N PRO A 83 10.34 12.16 -10.42
CA PRO A 83 9.60 13.42 -10.58
C PRO A 83 8.52 13.65 -9.50
N ASN A 84 7.96 12.57 -8.92
CA ASN A 84 6.90 12.66 -7.92
C ASN A 84 7.42 12.62 -6.47
N GLY A 85 8.75 12.58 -6.28
CA GLY A 85 9.39 12.48 -4.97
C GLY A 85 10.32 11.28 -4.83
N MET A 86 10.71 10.98 -3.60
CA MET A 86 11.56 9.83 -3.29
C MET A 86 10.74 8.54 -3.27
N GLY A 87 11.38 7.42 -3.58
CA GLY A 87 10.81 6.10 -3.36
C GLY A 87 10.48 5.87 -1.87
N SER A 88 9.46 5.05 -1.63
CA SER A 88 8.98 4.76 -0.28
C SER A 88 8.92 3.25 -0.03
N LEU A 89 9.30 2.83 1.17
CA LEU A 89 9.13 1.43 1.62
C LEU A 89 7.67 1.10 1.96
N SER A 90 6.80 2.10 1.97
CA SER A 90 5.36 1.98 2.20
C SER A 90 4.55 2.65 1.09
N PRO A 91 3.29 2.22 0.86
CA PRO A 91 2.42 2.89 -0.10
C PRO A 91 2.29 4.38 0.20
N ILE A 92 2.45 5.20 -0.83
CA ILE A 92 2.28 6.65 -0.73
C ILE A 92 0.80 6.95 -0.91
N LYS A 93 0.11 7.27 0.19
CA LYS A 93 -1.26 7.80 0.12
C LYS A 93 -1.22 9.15 -0.57
N SER A 94 -2.04 9.28 -1.61
CA SER A 94 -2.35 10.55 -2.28
C SER A 94 -3.29 11.38 -1.43
#